data_AF-A0A9W8WNN4-F1
#
_entry.id   AF-A0A9W8WNN4-F1
#
_cell.length_a   1.000
_cell.length_b   1.000
_cell.length_c   1.000
_cell.angle_alpha   90.00
_cell.angle_beta   90.00
_cell.angle_gamma   90.00
#
_symmetry.space_group_name_H-M   'P 1'
#
loop_
_entity.id
_entity.type
_entity.pdbx_description
1 polymer ?
#
loop_
_entity_poly.entity_id
_entity_poly.type
_entity_poly.pdbx_seq_one_letter_code
_entity_poly.pdbx_strand_id
1 'polypeptide(L)'
;MPTFTEVVEAIMTPSAPTIIIGALIIILAPIILHVILSSSKTYTVAPTVLLIGPSNTGKTSLLTLFERGSSGTETHTSQVPHSVELNASTDSATKHSFRNHEATDGTYTKFLLIDTPGHGKLRLVAMEKLSSTDKLKAIVFMVDAAAISEQDVLAPTAAYLYDVLLTLQKRATSNSKTKVSIPVLIAANKMDLFTALPSTLVMTNLEAELTRIRASRSKGLLDSGVGTDDIGSEEQDSWLGEYGSSKFTFSQLQEFDIEVEVIPGNVSGDGPGADKWWWWIAQRV
;
A
#
# COMPACT_ATOMS: atom_id res chain seq x y z
N MET A 1 24.07 37.06 -43.78
CA MET A 1 23.66 35.75 -43.24
C MET A 1 24.39 34.70 -44.08
N PRO A 2 25.08 33.75 -43.46
CA PRO A 2 25.79 32.71 -44.21
C PRO A 2 24.77 31.89 -45.01
N THR A 3 25.12 31.59 -46.26
CA THR A 3 24.32 30.71 -47.13
C THR A 3 24.45 29.26 -46.68
N PHE A 4 23.42 28.45 -46.90
CA PHE A 4 23.43 27.02 -46.50
C PHE A 4 24.66 26.27 -47.04
N THR A 5 25.08 26.59 -48.26
CA THR A 5 26.28 26.06 -48.91
C THR A 5 27.57 26.43 -48.18
N GLU A 6 27.72 27.67 -47.74
CA GLU A 6 28.91 28.11 -46.98
C GLU A 6 29.00 27.42 -45.61
N VAL A 7 27.86 27.16 -44.97
CA VAL A 7 27.82 26.42 -43.70
C VAL A 7 28.23 24.96 -43.89
N VAL A 8 27.74 24.30 -44.94
CA VAL A 8 28.09 22.90 -45.25
C VAL A 8 29.57 22.77 -45.62
N GLU A 9 30.10 23.70 -46.42
CA GLU A 9 31.50 23.71 -46.82
C GLU A 9 32.42 23.94 -45.62
N ALA A 10 32.06 24.85 -44.70
CA ALA A 10 32.80 25.07 -43.46
C ALA A 10 32.84 23.82 -42.56
N ILE A 11 31.75 23.06 -42.46
CA ILE A 11 31.68 21.82 -41.67
C ILE A 11 32.55 20.70 -42.27
N MET A 12 32.66 20.66 -43.60
CA MET A 12 33.41 19.61 -44.32
C MET A 12 34.91 19.89 -44.45
N THR A 13 35.36 21.10 -44.09
CA THR A 13 36.79 21.42 -44.01
C THR A 13 37.41 20.97 -42.68
N PRO A 14 38.45 20.11 -42.69
CA PRO A 14 39.11 19.66 -41.47
C PRO A 14 39.96 20.80 -40.91
N SER A 15 39.40 21.52 -39.94
CA SER A 15 40.07 22.57 -39.17
C SER A 15 40.06 22.16 -37.70
N ALA A 16 41.05 22.62 -36.92
CA ALA A 16 41.10 22.34 -35.48
C ALA A 16 39.76 22.60 -34.74
N PRO A 17 39.02 23.70 -35.01
CA PRO A 17 37.73 23.92 -34.37
C PRO A 17 36.65 22.92 -34.82
N THR A 18 36.60 22.51 -36.10
CA THR A 18 35.60 21.52 -36.55
C THR A 18 35.83 20.14 -35.93
N ILE A 19 37.09 19.74 -35.74
CA ILE A 19 37.45 18.48 -35.07
C ILE A 19 37.07 18.52 -33.59
N ILE A 20 37.34 19.63 -32.88
CA ILE A 20 36.98 19.78 -31.46
C ILE A 20 35.46 19.75 -31.26
N ILE A 21 34.71 20.47 -32.11
CA ILE A 21 33.24 20.48 -32.06
C ILE A 21 32.68 19.08 -32.36
N GLY A 22 33.21 18.39 -33.38
CA GLY A 22 32.80 17.02 -33.71
C GLY A 22 33.05 16.03 -32.57
N ALA A 23 34.24 16.07 -31.95
CA ALA A 23 34.56 15.22 -30.80
C ALA A 23 33.65 15.51 -29.59
N LEU A 24 33.35 16.79 -29.34
CA LEU A 24 32.49 17.21 -28.25
C LEU A 24 31.04 16.72 -28.46
N ILE A 25 30.52 16.77 -29.69
CA ILE A 25 29.20 16.22 -30.03
C ILE A 25 29.19 14.71 -29.87
N ILE A 26 30.22 13.99 -30.33
CA ILE A 26 30.30 12.52 -30.21
C ILE A 26 30.29 12.07 -28.74
N ILE A 27 30.86 12.85 -27.83
CA ILE A 27 30.90 12.54 -26.39
C ILE A 27 29.63 13.02 -25.68
N LEU A 28 29.18 14.26 -25.92
CA LEU A 28 28.03 14.82 -25.21
C LEU A 28 26.68 14.30 -25.73
N ALA A 29 26.52 14.03 -27.02
CA ALA A 29 25.23 13.61 -27.56
C ALA A 29 24.72 12.30 -26.92
N PRO A 30 25.54 11.24 -26.73
CA PRO A 30 25.13 10.05 -26.00
C PRO A 30 24.82 10.31 -24.53
N ILE A 31 25.58 11.19 -23.86
CA ILE A 31 25.38 11.54 -22.45
C ILE A 31 24.06 12.31 -22.28
N ILE A 32 23.82 13.32 -23.11
CA ILE A 32 22.58 14.11 -23.12
C ILE A 32 21.39 13.20 -23.44
N LEU A 33 21.51 12.35 -24.47
CA LEU A 33 20.47 11.39 -24.83
C LEU A 33 20.20 10.41 -23.66
N HIS A 34 21.24 9.91 -23.01
CA HIS A 34 21.11 9.03 -21.86
C HIS A 34 20.44 9.73 -20.68
N VAL A 35 20.79 10.98 -20.37
CA VAL A 35 20.16 11.75 -19.28
C VAL A 35 18.69 12.04 -19.59
N ILE A 36 18.37 12.39 -20.83
CA ILE A 36 16.98 12.62 -21.27
C ILE A 36 16.18 11.31 -21.15
N LEU A 37 16.70 10.19 -21.65
CA LEU A 37 16.00 8.90 -21.63
C LEU A 37 16.00 8.21 -20.26
N SER A 38 17.00 8.41 -19.41
CA SER A 38 17.07 7.83 -18.06
C SER A 38 16.18 8.58 -17.07
N SER A 39 15.82 9.83 -17.38
CA SER A 39 14.88 10.62 -16.57
C SER A 39 13.44 10.11 -16.68
N SER A 40 13.08 9.46 -17.79
CA SER A 40 11.85 8.68 -17.93
C SER A 40 11.95 7.39 -17.14
N LYS A 41 11.68 7.46 -15.84
CA LYS A 41 11.49 6.31 -14.96
C LYS A 41 10.20 5.58 -15.32
N THR A 42 10.18 4.88 -16.46
CA THR A 42 9.14 3.90 -16.75
C THR A 42 9.36 2.75 -15.78
N TYR A 43 8.54 2.67 -14.74
CA TYR A 43 8.59 1.54 -13.83
C TYR A 43 8.32 0.26 -14.63
N THR A 44 9.26 -0.69 -14.64
CA THR A 44 9.07 -2.02 -15.26
C THR A 44 7.96 -2.85 -14.58
N VAL A 45 7.60 -2.46 -13.35
CA VAL A 45 6.52 -3.02 -12.52
C VAL A 45 5.83 -1.83 -11.85
N ALA A 46 4.52 -1.69 -11.98
CA ALA A 46 3.80 -0.59 -11.33
C ALA A 46 3.86 -0.69 -9.80
N PRO A 47 3.88 0.43 -9.06
CA PRO A 47 3.62 0.45 -7.62
C PRO A 47 2.29 -0.25 -7.30
N THR A 48 2.22 -1.01 -6.21
CA THR A 48 1.03 -1.80 -5.86
C THR A 48 0.51 -1.46 -4.48
N VAL A 49 -0.81 -1.38 -4.35
CA VAL A 49 -1.55 -1.25 -3.09
C VAL A 49 -2.46 -2.47 -2.94
N LEU A 50 -2.42 -3.09 -1.77
CA LEU A 50 -3.16 -4.32 -1.50
C LEU A 50 -4.37 -4.05 -0.60
N LEU A 51 -5.56 -4.40 -1.05
CA LEU A 51 -6.80 -4.37 -0.28
C LEU A 51 -6.98 -5.70 0.44
N ILE A 52 -6.91 -5.67 1.77
CA ILE A 52 -7.00 -6.84 2.64
C ILE A 52 -8.09 -6.61 3.68
N GLY A 53 -8.65 -7.67 4.23
CA GLY A 53 -9.58 -7.60 5.36
C GLY A 53 -10.65 -8.67 5.31
N PRO A 54 -11.44 -8.82 6.39
CA PRO A 54 -12.50 -9.82 6.51
C PRO A 54 -13.52 -9.77 5.38
N SER A 55 -14.33 -10.83 5.24
CA SER A 55 -15.49 -10.81 4.35
C SER A 55 -16.46 -9.69 4.73
N ASN A 56 -17.23 -9.20 3.74
CA ASN A 56 -18.28 -8.20 3.92
C ASN A 56 -17.83 -6.81 4.40
N THR A 57 -16.53 -6.50 4.41
CA THR A 57 -16.02 -5.17 4.79
C THR A 57 -16.05 -4.14 3.65
N GLY A 58 -16.37 -4.56 2.41
CA GLY A 58 -16.53 -3.66 1.26
C GLY A 58 -15.31 -3.50 0.33
N LYS A 59 -14.34 -4.42 0.36
CA LYS A 59 -13.13 -4.39 -0.49
C LYS A 59 -13.41 -4.29 -1.99
N THR A 60 -14.21 -5.21 -2.50
CA THR A 60 -14.57 -5.25 -3.93
C THR A 60 -15.43 -4.05 -4.32
N SER A 61 -16.30 -3.58 -3.41
CA SER A 61 -17.10 -2.37 -3.61
C SER A 61 -16.22 -1.13 -3.69
N LEU A 62 -15.19 -1.02 -2.83
CA LEU A 62 -14.22 0.08 -2.86
C LEU A 62 -13.38 0.04 -4.16
N LEU A 63 -12.91 -1.14 -4.58
CA LEU A 63 -12.19 -1.30 -5.84
C LEU A 63 -13.06 -0.84 -7.03
N THR A 64 -14.33 -1.27 -7.06
CA THR A 64 -15.29 -0.89 -8.09
C THR A 64 -15.56 0.62 -8.07
N LEU A 65 -15.67 1.22 -6.89
CA LEU A 65 -15.88 2.66 -6.73
C LEU A 65 -14.73 3.45 -7.32
N PHE A 66 -13.48 3.06 -7.04
CA PHE A 66 -12.30 3.72 -7.58
C PHE A 66 -12.11 3.49 -9.08
N GLU A 67 -12.47 2.32 -9.60
CA GLU A 67 -12.39 2.02 -11.03
C GLU A 67 -13.43 2.79 -11.85
N ARG A 68 -14.68 2.81 -11.39
CA ARG A 68 -15.84 3.23 -12.21
C ARG A 68 -16.44 4.56 -11.80
N GLY A 69 -16.06 5.10 -10.64
CA GLY A 69 -16.65 6.33 -10.12
C GLY A 69 -18.08 6.18 -9.60
N SER A 70 -18.65 4.96 -9.56
CA SER A 70 -20.05 4.70 -9.16
C SER A 70 -20.16 3.82 -7.93
N SER A 71 -20.97 4.25 -6.97
CA SER A 71 -21.34 3.48 -5.78
C SER A 71 -22.57 2.61 -6.06
N GLY A 72 -22.75 1.51 -5.31
CA GLY A 72 -23.98 0.70 -5.35
C GLY A 72 -24.02 -0.41 -6.39
N THR A 73 -22.88 -0.79 -6.98
CA THR A 73 -22.79 -2.03 -7.77
C THR A 73 -22.97 -3.24 -6.84
N GLU A 74 -23.86 -4.18 -7.21
CA GLU A 74 -24.01 -5.43 -6.47
C GLU A 74 -22.71 -6.25 -6.54
N THR A 75 -22.22 -6.69 -5.39
CA THR A 75 -21.00 -7.49 -5.28
C THR A 75 -21.29 -8.78 -4.53
N HIS A 76 -20.62 -9.87 -4.94
CA HIS A 76 -20.66 -11.15 -4.24
C HIS A 76 -19.31 -11.47 -3.59
N THR A 77 -19.25 -12.55 -2.81
CA THR A 77 -18.01 -13.01 -2.17
C THR A 77 -16.95 -13.35 -3.20
N SER A 78 -15.87 -12.55 -3.23
CA SER A 78 -14.70 -12.80 -4.09
C SER A 78 -14.01 -14.12 -3.72
N GLN A 79 -13.70 -14.93 -4.74
CA GLN A 79 -12.99 -16.19 -4.60
C GLN A 79 -11.54 -16.13 -5.11
N VAL A 80 -11.24 -15.14 -5.96
CA VAL A 80 -9.92 -14.93 -6.59
C VAL A 80 -9.55 -13.45 -6.44
N PRO A 81 -8.26 -13.10 -6.28
CA PRO A 81 -7.82 -11.70 -6.31
C PRO A 81 -8.14 -11.01 -7.63
N HIS A 82 -8.45 -9.71 -7.58
CA HIS A 82 -8.73 -8.89 -8.75
C HIS A 82 -7.88 -7.61 -8.71
N SER A 83 -7.25 -7.26 -9.83
CA SER A 83 -6.35 -6.10 -9.91
C SER A 83 -6.85 -5.08 -10.92
N VAL A 84 -6.85 -3.80 -10.55
CA VAL A 84 -7.17 -2.68 -11.43
C VAL A 84 -5.99 -1.70 -11.46
N GLU A 85 -5.66 -1.19 -12.65
CA GLU A 85 -4.71 -0.08 -12.81
C GLU A 85 -5.44 1.25 -12.62
N LEU A 86 -4.94 2.08 -11.72
CA LEU A 86 -5.49 3.39 -11.37
C LEU A 86 -4.43 4.47 -11.52
N ASN A 87 -4.88 5.71 -11.70
CA ASN A 87 -4.02 6.88 -11.86
C ASN A 87 -4.27 7.86 -10.72
N ALA A 88 -3.23 8.20 -9.96
CA ALA A 88 -3.29 9.22 -8.93
C ALA A 88 -2.38 10.39 -9.28
N SER A 89 -2.79 11.60 -8.92
CA SER A 89 -1.96 12.82 -9.00
C SER A 89 -1.91 13.45 -7.62
N THR A 90 -0.76 14.03 -7.27
CA THR A 90 -0.55 14.74 -5.99
C THR A 90 -0.50 16.26 -6.14
N ASP A 91 -0.50 16.76 -7.38
CA ASP A 91 -0.34 18.16 -7.76
C ASP A 91 -1.54 18.73 -8.55
N SER A 92 -2.45 17.89 -9.06
CA SER A 92 -3.71 18.33 -9.69
C SER A 92 -4.63 19.06 -8.70
N ALA A 93 -5.47 19.96 -9.21
CA ALA A 93 -6.56 20.56 -8.45
C ALA A 93 -7.55 19.51 -7.90
N THR A 94 -7.68 18.36 -8.56
CA THR A 94 -8.60 17.26 -8.18
C THR A 94 -7.93 16.13 -7.39
N LYS A 95 -6.69 16.32 -6.92
CA LYS A 95 -5.86 15.30 -6.25
C LYS A 95 -6.51 14.53 -5.10
N HIS A 96 -7.47 15.14 -4.39
CA HIS A 96 -8.16 14.50 -3.27
C HIS A 96 -9.30 13.56 -3.70
N SER A 97 -9.71 13.61 -4.96
CA SER A 97 -10.82 12.83 -5.49
C SER A 97 -10.32 11.69 -6.37
N PHE A 98 -10.93 10.52 -6.23
CA PHE A 98 -10.75 9.39 -7.14
C PHE A 98 -11.40 9.63 -8.51
N ARG A 99 -12.28 10.63 -8.62
CA ARG A 99 -12.94 11.05 -9.86
C ARG A 99 -12.09 12.06 -10.63
N ASN A 100 -10.85 11.69 -10.94
CA ASN A 100 -9.89 12.55 -11.64
C ASN A 100 -9.78 12.24 -13.15
N HIS A 101 -10.69 11.45 -13.71
CA HIS A 101 -10.61 10.97 -15.11
C HIS A 101 -10.59 12.07 -16.18
N GLU A 102 -11.12 13.26 -15.88
CA GLU A 102 -11.22 14.37 -16.83
C GLU A 102 -10.15 15.45 -16.60
N ALA A 103 -9.39 15.36 -15.51
CA ALA A 103 -8.37 16.33 -15.15
C ALA A 103 -7.11 16.12 -15.99
N THR A 104 -6.72 17.15 -16.74
CA THR A 104 -5.49 17.16 -17.55
C THR A 104 -4.34 17.92 -16.89
N ASP A 105 -4.59 18.48 -15.70
CA ASP A 105 -3.61 19.16 -14.89
C ASP A 105 -2.87 18.18 -13.97
N GLY A 106 -1.57 18.37 -13.80
CA GLY A 106 -0.74 17.62 -12.87
C GLY A 106 -0.05 16.38 -13.47
N THR A 107 0.81 15.79 -12.63
CA THR A 107 1.60 14.60 -12.93
C THR A 107 0.87 13.37 -12.38
N TYR A 108 0.56 12.42 -13.25
CA TYR A 108 -0.15 11.21 -12.88
C TYR A 108 0.81 10.02 -12.71
N THR A 109 0.73 9.37 -11.56
CA THR A 109 1.41 8.12 -11.25
C THR A 109 0.42 6.97 -11.40
N LYS A 110 0.77 6.00 -12.24
CA LYS A 110 0.02 4.74 -12.37
C LYS A 110 0.35 3.80 -11.21
N PHE A 111 -0.65 3.14 -10.66
CA PHE A 111 -0.46 2.10 -9.64
C PHE A 111 -1.51 0.99 -9.79
N LEU A 112 -1.21 -0.19 -9.23
CA LEU A 112 -2.12 -1.33 -9.18
C LEU A 112 -2.81 -1.38 -7.83
N LEU A 113 -4.14 -1.44 -7.83
CA LEU A 113 -4.93 -1.75 -6.65
C LEU A 113 -5.44 -3.19 -6.74
N ILE A 114 -5.05 -4.02 -5.79
CA ILE A 114 -5.37 -5.47 -5.79
C ILE A 114 -6.38 -5.77 -4.67
N ASP A 115 -7.60 -6.16 -5.02
CA ASP A 115 -8.57 -6.77 -4.13
C ASP A 115 -8.23 -8.23 -3.85
N THR A 116 -8.44 -8.66 -2.60
CA THR A 116 -8.18 -10.02 -2.15
C THR A 116 -9.42 -10.64 -1.50
N PRO A 117 -9.63 -11.97 -1.63
CA PRO A 117 -10.71 -12.66 -0.94
C PRO A 117 -10.67 -12.46 0.59
N GLY A 118 -11.81 -12.12 1.19
CA GLY A 118 -11.93 -11.93 2.64
C GLY A 118 -12.28 -13.20 3.44
N HIS A 119 -12.69 -14.26 2.74
CA HIS A 119 -13.14 -15.49 3.39
C HIS A 119 -11.99 -16.20 4.11
N GLY A 120 -12.24 -16.71 5.33
CA GLY A 120 -11.21 -17.31 6.19
C GLY A 120 -10.32 -18.34 5.48
N LYS A 121 -10.93 -19.25 4.70
CA LYS A 121 -10.21 -20.28 3.93
C LYS A 121 -9.31 -19.75 2.81
N LEU A 122 -9.57 -18.54 2.31
CA LEU A 122 -8.83 -17.92 1.20
C LEU A 122 -7.83 -16.86 1.68
N ARG A 123 -7.71 -16.63 2.99
CA ARG A 123 -6.74 -15.68 3.57
C ARG A 123 -5.30 -16.01 3.15
N LEU A 124 -4.98 -17.29 2.96
CA LEU A 124 -3.65 -17.71 2.48
C LEU A 124 -3.30 -17.06 1.13
N VAL A 125 -4.26 -16.89 0.23
CA VAL A 125 -4.06 -16.23 -1.07
C VAL A 125 -3.70 -14.75 -0.88
N ALA A 126 -4.36 -14.07 0.05
CA ALA A 126 -4.05 -12.67 0.37
C ALA A 126 -2.66 -12.52 1.02
N MET A 127 -2.31 -13.43 1.93
CA MET A 127 -0.99 -13.45 2.59
C MET A 127 0.15 -13.81 1.62
N GLU A 128 -0.12 -14.67 0.65
CA GLU A 128 0.82 -14.95 -0.45
C GLU A 128 1.04 -13.71 -1.32
N LYS A 129 -0.03 -12.96 -1.63
CA LYS A 129 0.11 -11.68 -2.35
C LYS A 129 0.86 -10.63 -1.54
N LEU A 130 0.63 -10.54 -0.24
CA LEU A 130 1.39 -9.67 0.65
C LEU A 130 2.89 -9.95 0.58
N SER A 131 3.28 -11.23 0.50
CA SER A 131 4.68 -11.67 0.51
C SER A 131 5.35 -11.63 -0.87
N SER A 132 4.60 -11.93 -1.94
CA SER A 132 5.12 -12.05 -3.31
C SER A 132 5.10 -10.76 -4.13
N THR A 133 4.47 -9.69 -3.63
CA THR A 133 4.40 -8.42 -4.36
C THR A 133 5.69 -7.61 -4.21
N ASP A 134 6.44 -7.48 -5.31
CA ASP A 134 7.75 -6.81 -5.36
C ASP A 134 7.69 -5.33 -4.97
N LYS A 135 6.78 -4.56 -5.57
CA LYS A 135 6.63 -3.11 -5.36
C LYS A 135 5.39 -2.75 -4.53
N LEU A 136 5.18 -3.48 -3.45
CA LEU A 136 4.13 -3.16 -2.48
C LEU A 136 4.45 -1.84 -1.79
N LYS A 137 3.60 -0.83 -1.99
CA LYS A 137 3.74 0.52 -1.42
C LYS A 137 2.91 0.75 -0.17
N ALA A 138 1.74 0.13 -0.10
CA ALA A 138 0.83 0.31 1.02
C ALA A 138 -0.17 -0.84 1.10
N ILE A 139 -0.76 -1.01 2.28
CA ILE A 139 -1.86 -1.95 2.53
C ILE A 139 -3.06 -1.17 3.03
N VAL A 140 -4.22 -1.47 2.48
CA VAL A 140 -5.50 -0.98 2.98
C VAL A 140 -6.23 -2.16 3.61
N PHE A 141 -6.24 -2.19 4.94
CA PHE A 141 -6.98 -3.16 5.73
C PHE A 141 -8.40 -2.65 6.00
N MET A 142 -9.39 -3.16 5.29
CA MET A 142 -10.78 -2.74 5.43
C MET A 142 -11.48 -3.44 6.60
N VAL A 143 -12.14 -2.65 7.43
CA VAL A 143 -12.96 -3.12 8.55
C VAL A 143 -14.39 -2.60 8.43
N ASP A 144 -15.35 -3.38 8.92
CA ASP A 144 -16.74 -2.97 9.03
C ASP A 144 -16.96 -2.25 10.36
N ALA A 145 -16.98 -0.91 10.35
CA ALA A 145 -17.11 -0.11 11.57
C ALA A 145 -18.47 -0.30 12.27
N ALA A 146 -19.49 -0.77 11.55
CA ALA A 146 -20.84 -0.98 12.07
C ALA A 146 -21.00 -2.31 12.81
N ALA A 147 -20.14 -3.29 12.55
CA ALA A 147 -20.17 -4.61 13.16
C ALA A 147 -18.98 -4.89 14.09
N ILE A 148 -17.94 -4.05 14.08
CA ILE A 148 -16.69 -4.28 14.85
C ILE A 148 -16.86 -4.21 16.38
N SER A 149 -18.02 -3.76 16.88
CA SER A 149 -18.36 -3.88 18.31
C SER A 149 -18.71 -5.30 18.73
N GLU A 150 -19.11 -6.16 17.79
CA GLU A 150 -19.49 -7.54 18.06
C GLU A 150 -18.25 -8.43 18.15
N GLN A 151 -18.10 -9.19 19.23
CA GLN A 151 -16.91 -10.01 19.46
C GLN A 151 -16.68 -11.06 18.35
N ASP A 152 -17.76 -11.59 17.78
CA ASP A 152 -17.72 -12.56 16.68
C ASP A 152 -17.17 -11.98 15.38
N VAL A 153 -17.18 -10.64 15.23
CA VAL A 153 -16.57 -9.93 14.12
C VAL A 153 -15.19 -9.40 14.52
N LEU A 154 -15.06 -8.81 15.71
CA LEU A 154 -13.82 -8.22 16.22
C LEU A 154 -12.70 -9.25 16.32
N ALA A 155 -12.93 -10.39 16.98
CA ALA A 155 -11.91 -11.41 17.22
C ALA A 155 -11.29 -11.96 15.91
N PRO A 156 -12.07 -12.44 14.91
CA PRO A 156 -11.48 -12.92 13.66
C PRO A 156 -10.91 -11.80 12.77
N THR A 157 -11.36 -10.55 12.94
CA THR A 157 -10.81 -9.38 12.26
C THR A 157 -9.44 -9.01 12.83
N ALA A 158 -9.34 -8.91 14.15
CA ALA A 158 -8.09 -8.64 14.85
C ALA A 158 -7.08 -9.77 14.66
N ALA A 159 -7.51 -11.03 14.65
CA ALA A 159 -6.63 -12.17 14.34
C ALA A 159 -6.05 -12.07 12.93
N TYR A 160 -6.86 -11.64 11.94
CA TYR A 160 -6.36 -11.44 10.59
C TYR A 160 -5.39 -10.26 10.52
N LEU A 161 -5.72 -9.15 11.17
CA LEU A 161 -4.85 -7.98 11.25
C LEU A 161 -3.52 -8.32 11.95
N TYR A 162 -3.54 -9.14 13.01
CA TYR A 162 -2.36 -9.63 13.70
C TYR A 162 -1.40 -10.33 12.73
N ASP A 163 -1.92 -11.26 11.93
CA ASP A 163 -1.11 -12.02 10.97
C ASP A 163 -0.52 -11.10 9.88
N VAL A 164 -1.30 -10.13 9.38
CA VAL A 164 -0.82 -9.12 8.41
C VAL A 164 0.31 -8.29 8.99
N LEU A 165 0.13 -7.71 10.18
CA LEU A 165 1.13 -6.85 10.83
C LEU A 165 2.38 -7.64 11.21
N LEU A 166 2.23 -8.89 11.66
CA LEU A 166 3.36 -9.75 11.97
C LEU A 166 4.18 -10.09 10.72
N THR A 167 3.53 -10.38 9.59
CA THR A 167 4.22 -10.58 8.30
C THR A 167 4.99 -9.33 7.88
N LEU A 168 4.43 -8.14 8.07
CA LEU A 168 5.11 -6.88 7.79
C LEU A 168 6.32 -6.66 8.71
N GLN A 169 6.16 -6.90 10.01
CA GLN A 169 7.25 -6.78 10.99
C GLN A 169 8.40 -7.73 10.62
N LYS A 170 8.10 -9.00 10.30
CA LYS A 170 9.10 -9.97 9.82
C LYS A 170 9.82 -9.49 8.56
N ARG A 171 9.08 -8.91 7.63
CA ARG A 171 9.65 -8.34 6.39
C ARG A 171 10.58 -7.16 6.67
N ALA A 172 10.24 -6.30 7.64
CA ALA A 172 11.05 -5.15 8.04
C ALA A 172 12.33 -5.56 8.79
N THR A 173 12.24 -6.58 9.65
CA THR A 173 13.37 -7.09 10.45
C THR A 173 14.28 -8.03 9.68
N SER A 174 13.78 -8.68 8.62
CA SER A 174 14.60 -9.55 7.76
C SER A 174 15.76 -8.76 7.12
N ASN A 175 16.95 -9.39 7.04
CA ASN A 175 18.20 -8.82 6.51
C ASN A 175 18.20 -8.57 4.98
N SER A 176 17.04 -8.30 4.39
CA SER A 176 16.89 -7.95 2.98
C SER A 176 17.51 -6.58 2.69
N LYS A 177 18.23 -6.48 1.57
CA LYS A 177 18.92 -5.26 1.10
C LYS A 177 17.97 -4.10 0.76
N THR A 178 16.66 -4.31 0.80
CA THR A 178 15.64 -3.29 0.57
C THR A 178 14.62 -3.30 1.71
N LYS A 179 14.96 -2.64 2.81
CA LYS A 179 14.02 -2.25 3.86
C LYS A 179 13.09 -1.19 3.30
N VAL A 180 11.93 -1.60 2.82
CA VAL A 180 10.88 -0.70 2.34
C VAL A 180 9.81 -0.65 3.42
N SER A 181 9.60 0.54 3.99
CA SER A 181 8.46 0.80 4.88
C SER A 181 7.16 0.60 4.11
N ILE A 182 6.25 -0.20 4.68
CA ILE A 182 4.93 -0.48 4.10
C ILE A 182 3.88 0.04 5.08
N PRO A 183 3.38 1.26 4.89
CA PRO A 183 2.31 1.81 5.72
C PRO A 183 1.00 1.04 5.55
N VAL A 184 0.22 1.00 6.63
CA VAL A 184 -1.06 0.29 6.71
C VAL A 184 -2.18 1.29 7.04
N LEU A 185 -3.17 1.36 6.16
CA LEU A 185 -4.42 2.08 6.40
C LEU A 185 -5.47 1.11 6.91
N ILE A 186 -5.96 1.30 8.13
CA ILE A 186 -7.18 0.67 8.61
C ILE A 186 -8.36 1.54 8.16
N ALA A 187 -9.00 1.13 7.07
CA ALA A 187 -10.15 1.82 6.50
C ALA A 187 -11.43 1.37 7.23
N ALA A 188 -11.91 2.19 8.16
CA ALA A 188 -13.14 1.96 8.90
C ALA A 188 -14.35 2.30 8.01
N ASN A 189 -14.86 1.28 7.32
CA ASN A 189 -15.93 1.40 6.33
C ASN A 189 -17.32 1.29 6.96
N LYS A 190 -18.34 1.61 6.16
CA LYS A 190 -19.77 1.61 6.51
C LYS A 190 -20.18 2.69 7.51
N MET A 191 -19.49 3.83 7.47
CA MET A 191 -19.81 5.00 8.30
C MET A 191 -21.16 5.66 7.97
N ASP A 192 -21.83 5.21 6.90
CA ASP A 192 -23.21 5.56 6.56
C ASP A 192 -24.24 4.87 7.48
N LEU A 193 -23.85 3.82 8.21
CA LEU A 193 -24.73 3.10 9.13
C LEU A 193 -24.72 3.74 10.53
N PHE A 194 -25.90 3.80 11.17
CA PHE A 194 -26.04 4.41 12.50
C PHE A 194 -25.28 3.67 13.62
N THR A 195 -24.96 2.40 13.42
CA THR A 195 -24.17 1.58 14.37
C THR A 195 -22.67 1.71 14.16
N ALA A 196 -22.22 2.50 13.16
CA ALA A 196 -20.80 2.65 12.86
C ALA A 196 -20.04 3.33 14.01
N LEU A 197 -19.00 2.66 14.50
CA LEU A 197 -18.13 3.23 15.52
C LEU A 197 -17.20 4.29 14.92
N PRO A 198 -16.94 5.40 15.62
CA PRO A 198 -15.86 6.32 15.28
C PRO A 198 -14.51 5.61 15.19
N SER A 199 -13.63 6.08 14.29
CA SER A 199 -12.32 5.45 14.04
C SER A 199 -11.44 5.32 15.29
N THR A 200 -11.58 6.23 16.27
CA THR A 200 -10.87 6.16 17.55
C THR A 200 -11.29 4.96 18.40
N LEU A 201 -12.58 4.61 18.40
CA LEU A 201 -13.08 3.41 19.07
C LEU A 201 -12.71 2.14 18.30
N VAL A 202 -12.76 2.18 16.97
CA VAL A 202 -12.27 1.07 16.13
C VAL A 202 -10.80 0.76 16.44
N MET A 203 -9.96 1.80 16.51
CA MET A 203 -8.55 1.69 16.88
C MET A 203 -8.39 1.05 18.27
N THR A 204 -9.06 1.61 19.29
CA THR A 204 -8.97 1.15 20.68
C THR A 204 -9.42 -0.31 20.83
N ASN A 205 -10.51 -0.70 20.16
CA ASN A 205 -11.03 -2.07 20.20
C ASN A 205 -10.06 -3.06 19.54
N LEU A 206 -9.46 -2.69 18.40
CA LEU A 206 -8.46 -3.52 17.74
C LEU A 206 -7.19 -3.66 18.58
N GLU A 207 -6.69 -2.59 19.19
CA GLU A 207 -5.51 -2.66 20.08
C GLU A 207 -5.74 -3.55 21.30
N ALA A 208 -6.93 -3.44 21.92
CA ALA A 208 -7.32 -4.28 23.06
C ALA A 208 -7.39 -5.77 22.66
N GLU A 209 -8.00 -6.08 21.51
CA GLU A 209 -8.11 -7.45 21.03
C GLU A 209 -6.76 -8.02 20.56
N LEU A 210 -5.91 -7.22 19.92
CA LEU A 210 -4.54 -7.60 19.56
C LEU A 210 -3.69 -7.89 20.81
N THR A 211 -3.87 -7.09 21.87
CA THR A 211 -3.25 -7.37 23.18
C THR A 211 -3.67 -8.74 23.72
N ARG A 212 -4.97 -9.07 23.62
CA ARG A 212 -5.52 -10.38 24.04
C ARG A 212 -4.95 -11.52 23.20
N ILE A 213 -4.88 -11.36 21.87
CA ILE A 213 -4.33 -12.36 20.94
C ILE A 213 -2.86 -12.62 21.25
N ARG A 214 -2.06 -11.57 21.45
CA ARG A 214 -0.64 -11.66 21.80
C ARG A 214 -0.42 -12.48 23.07
N ALA A 215 -1.19 -12.19 24.12
CA ALA A 215 -1.14 -12.93 25.39
C ALA A 215 -1.61 -14.39 25.26
N SER A 216 -2.53 -14.67 24.33
CA SER A 216 -2.99 -16.03 24.05
C SER A 216 -1.92 -16.84 23.31
N ARG A 217 -1.30 -16.26 22.28
CA ARG A 217 -0.25 -16.93 21.49
C ARG A 217 1.01 -17.19 22.30
N SER A 218 1.42 -16.26 23.17
CA SER A 218 2.58 -16.47 24.04
C SER A 218 2.37 -17.64 25.02
N LYS A 219 1.16 -17.81 25.57
CA LYS A 219 0.83 -18.94 26.44
C LYS A 219 0.79 -20.28 25.69
N GLY A 220 0.26 -20.29 24.47
CA GLY A 220 0.19 -21.52 23.65
C GLY A 220 1.56 -22.07 23.26
N LEU A 221 2.56 -21.20 23.04
CA LEU A 221 3.94 -21.61 22.78
C LEU A 221 4.58 -22.29 24.01
N LEU A 222 4.36 -21.74 25.21
CA LEU A 222 4.88 -22.31 26.46
C LEU A 222 4.26 -23.67 26.80
N ASP A 223 3.00 -23.90 26.44
CA ASP A 223 2.28 -25.15 26.70
C ASP A 223 2.65 -26.28 25.72
N SER A 224 3.23 -25.93 24.57
CA SER A 224 3.57 -26.89 23.49
C SER A 224 4.85 -27.71 23.73
N GLY A 225 5.52 -27.55 24.88
CA GLY A 225 6.60 -28.46 25.32
C GLY A 225 7.86 -28.51 24.43
N VAL A 226 8.07 -27.54 23.55
CA VAL A 226 9.30 -27.43 22.76
C VAL A 226 10.45 -27.03 23.71
N GLY A 227 11.51 -27.84 23.72
CA GLY A 227 12.60 -27.75 24.68
C GLY A 227 13.27 -26.37 24.71
N THR A 228 13.65 -25.96 25.92
CA THR A 228 14.15 -24.64 26.32
C THR A 228 15.40 -24.13 25.60
N ASP A 229 16.00 -24.95 24.73
CA ASP A 229 17.33 -24.69 24.15
C ASP A 229 17.31 -24.07 22.73
N ASP A 230 16.15 -24.03 22.03
CA ASP A 230 15.99 -23.40 20.70
C ASP A 230 15.10 -22.13 20.73
N ILE A 231 14.65 -21.70 21.92
CA ILE A 231 13.55 -20.73 22.10
C ILE A 231 13.92 -19.28 21.72
N GLY A 232 15.22 -18.93 21.77
CA GLY A 232 15.65 -17.53 21.71
C GLY A 232 15.28 -16.76 20.43
N SER A 233 15.23 -17.43 19.28
CA SER A 233 14.93 -16.80 17.98
C SER A 233 13.48 -16.92 17.53
N GLU A 234 12.80 -18.05 17.82
CA GLU A 234 11.44 -18.29 17.33
C GLU A 234 10.35 -17.56 18.14
N GLU A 235 10.57 -17.36 19.45
CA GLU A 235 9.68 -16.52 20.28
C GLU A 235 9.74 -15.06 19.85
N GLN A 236 10.92 -14.59 19.45
CA GLN A 236 11.09 -13.24 18.93
C GLN A 236 10.24 -13.06 17.66
N ASP A 237 10.39 -13.97 16.70
CA ASP A 237 9.67 -13.90 15.43
C ASP A 237 8.14 -14.01 15.56
N SER A 238 7.59 -14.45 16.69
CA SER A 238 6.15 -14.64 16.87
C SER A 238 5.44 -13.51 17.62
N TRP A 239 6.18 -12.55 18.17
CA TRP A 239 5.65 -11.45 18.98
C TRP A 239 5.43 -10.18 18.14
N LEU A 240 4.21 -9.65 18.16
CA LEU A 240 3.86 -8.41 17.47
C LEU A 240 4.14 -7.18 18.34
N GLY A 241 4.91 -6.22 17.79
CA GLY A 241 5.26 -4.96 18.42
C GLY A 241 6.42 -5.07 19.41
N GLU A 242 6.50 -4.11 20.34
CA GLU A 242 7.57 -4.00 21.34
C GLU A 242 7.58 -5.20 22.29
N TYR A 243 8.75 -5.82 22.46
CA TYR A 243 8.95 -6.95 23.38
C TYR A 243 8.79 -6.53 24.85
N GLY A 244 8.17 -7.40 25.65
CA GLY A 244 8.00 -7.18 27.09
C GLY A 244 6.93 -6.14 27.46
N SER A 245 6.36 -5.42 26.48
CA SER A 245 5.24 -4.52 26.72
C SER A 245 3.99 -5.30 27.14
N SER A 246 3.24 -4.81 28.14
CA SER A 246 2.03 -5.48 28.62
C SER A 246 0.79 -5.24 27.75
N LYS A 247 0.75 -4.11 27.03
CA LYS A 247 -0.34 -3.73 26.13
C LYS A 247 0.21 -3.45 24.73
N PHE A 248 -0.50 -3.93 23.72
CA PHE A 248 -0.20 -3.58 22.33
C PHE A 248 -0.81 -2.22 22.00
N THR A 249 -0.04 -1.36 21.32
CA THR A 249 -0.55 -0.16 20.66
C THR A 249 0.08 -0.06 19.28
N PHE A 250 -0.63 0.50 18.31
CA PHE A 250 -0.11 0.64 16.95
C PHE A 250 1.15 1.51 16.89
N SER A 251 1.32 2.43 17.86
CA SER A 251 2.53 3.28 17.95
C SER A 251 3.82 2.47 18.09
N GLN A 252 3.77 1.27 18.70
CA GLN A 252 4.92 0.38 18.84
C GLN A 252 5.45 -0.13 17.50
N LEU A 253 4.62 -0.12 16.45
CA LEU A 253 5.03 -0.59 15.12
C LEU A 253 5.89 0.42 14.36
N GLN A 254 5.96 1.68 14.84
CA GLN A 254 6.84 2.69 14.26
C GLN A 254 8.32 2.33 14.42
N GLU A 255 8.69 1.57 15.46
CA GLU A 255 10.05 1.04 15.63
C GLU A 255 10.48 0.14 14.45
N PHE A 256 9.51 -0.50 13.80
CA PHE A 256 9.71 -1.38 12.65
C PHE A 256 9.42 -0.68 11.32
N ASP A 257 9.38 0.66 11.29
CA ASP A 257 9.00 1.48 10.14
C ASP A 257 7.61 1.14 9.57
N ILE A 258 6.67 0.68 10.40
CA ILE A 258 5.29 0.39 10.02
C ILE A 258 4.39 1.46 10.61
N GLU A 259 3.98 2.41 9.76
CA GLU A 259 2.98 3.41 10.11
C GLU A 259 1.58 2.81 9.95
N VAL A 260 0.75 2.93 10.99
CA VAL A 260 -0.65 2.50 10.96
C VAL A 260 -1.56 3.68 11.22
N GLU A 261 -2.48 3.96 10.30
CA GLU A 261 -3.49 5.02 10.42
C GLU A 261 -4.90 4.43 10.36
N VAL A 262 -5.82 4.95 11.17
CA VAL A 262 -7.24 4.53 11.15
C VAL A 262 -8.12 5.68 10.66
N ILE A 263 -8.68 5.54 9.46
CA ILE A 263 -9.46 6.60 8.80
C ILE A 263 -10.89 6.13 8.57
N PRO A 264 -11.91 6.89 9.03
CA PRO A 264 -13.31 6.59 8.78
C PRO A 264 -13.72 6.97 7.34
N GLY A 265 -14.62 6.19 6.76
CA GLY A 265 -15.21 6.47 5.45
C GLY A 265 -16.33 5.51 5.09
N ASN A 266 -16.94 5.72 3.94
CA ASN A 266 -17.98 4.85 3.42
C ASN A 266 -17.89 4.76 1.90
N VAL A 267 -18.09 3.56 1.37
CA VAL A 267 -18.11 3.30 -0.09
C VAL A 267 -19.47 3.69 -0.70
N SER A 268 -20.54 3.49 0.07
CA SER A 268 -21.93 3.69 -0.34
C SER A 268 -22.65 4.50 0.72
N GLY A 269 -23.80 5.08 0.36
CA GLY A 269 -24.61 5.86 1.30
C GLY A 269 -24.08 7.26 1.55
N ASP A 270 -24.76 7.98 2.45
CA ASP A 270 -24.37 9.32 2.88
C ASP A 270 -23.38 9.24 4.05
N GLY A 271 -22.30 10.02 4.01
CA GLY A 271 -21.23 9.94 5.00
C GLY A 271 -19.92 10.59 4.56
N PRO A 272 -18.79 10.32 5.25
CA PRO A 272 -17.49 10.92 4.95
C PRO A 272 -16.90 10.59 3.56
N GLY A 273 -17.45 9.60 2.86
CA GLY A 273 -16.99 9.14 1.54
C GLY A 273 -15.65 8.38 1.58
N ALA A 274 -15.08 8.16 0.39
CA ALA A 274 -13.82 7.43 0.20
C ALA A 274 -12.63 8.34 -0.18
N ASP A 275 -12.84 9.65 -0.32
CA ASP A 275 -11.82 10.60 -0.79
C ASP A 275 -10.61 10.68 0.15
N LYS A 276 -10.82 10.56 1.46
CA LYS A 276 -9.72 10.51 2.44
C LYS A 276 -8.84 9.28 2.25
N TRP A 277 -9.44 8.13 1.97
CA TRP A 277 -8.69 6.90 1.68
C TRP A 277 -7.96 7.01 0.34
N TRP A 278 -8.61 7.58 -0.67
CA TRP A 278 -7.98 7.86 -1.96
C TRP A 278 -6.76 8.75 -1.81
N TRP A 279 -6.90 9.88 -1.11
CA TRP A 279 -5.80 10.80 -0.87
C TRP A 279 -4.64 10.14 -0.12
N TRP A 280 -4.95 9.34 0.91
CA TRP A 280 -3.95 8.59 1.67
C TRP A 280 -3.16 7.62 0.78
N ILE A 281 -3.83 6.96 -0.17
CA ILE A 281 -3.21 6.08 -1.17
C ILE A 281 -2.35 6.90 -2.15
N ALA A 282 -2.91 7.99 -2.70
CA ALA A 282 -2.26 8.83 -3.70
C ALA A 282 -0.91 9.41 -3.22
N GLN A 283 -0.78 9.69 -1.92
CA GLN A 283 0.47 10.18 -1.32
C GLN A 283 1.58 9.13 -1.23
N ARG A 284 1.27 7.83 -1.38
CA ARG A 284 2.19 6.70 -1.12
C ARG A 284 2.60 5.93 -2.38
N VAL A 285 1.93 6.17 -3.50
CA VAL A 285 2.18 5.48 -4.78
C VAL A 285 3.25 6.15 -5.63
#